data_AF-A0A973DE43-F1
#
_entry.id   AF-A0A973DE43-F1
#
_cell.length_a   1.000
_cell.length_b   1.000
_cell.length_c   1.000
_cell.angle_alpha   90.00
_cell.angle_beta   90.00
_cell.angle_gamma   90.00
#
_symmetry.space_group_name_H-M   'P 1'
#
loop_
_entity.id
_entity.type
_entity.pdbx_description
1 polymer ?
#
loop_
_entity_poly.entity_id
_entity_poly.type
_entity_poly.pdbx_seq_one_letter_code
_entity_poly.pdbx_strand_id
1 'polypeptide(L)'
;FALLLLIVLGEGFFKLVITLSEKGIYKVDPSVLANFMFGGIAVFVQCWIYFDFVGNGKPKNQHKWTLVSWWLAHLFLMLCAVMVGVALAGEVKAGFWQPYPLKYGVIGCVGLAGYLLSLLWIQLMIEHRVAHRFATAKVRMFGVILALVTIPILPHVPSLIGNLLWGTALISQIAYPVTRAYFTLSNEEANS
;
A
#
# COMPACT_ATOMS: atom_id res chain seq x y z
N PHE A 1 -4.97 17.22 -1.84
CA PHE A 1 -4.27 16.03 -1.30
C PHE A 1 -4.12 14.91 -2.32
N ALA A 2 -5.18 14.50 -3.02
CA ALA A 2 -5.08 13.44 -4.02
C ALA A 2 -3.97 13.65 -5.07
N LEU A 3 -3.87 14.86 -5.65
CA LEU A 3 -2.78 15.21 -6.57
C LEU A 3 -1.40 15.09 -5.91
N LEU A 4 -1.25 15.58 -4.67
CA LEU A 4 0.01 15.50 -3.93
C LEU A 4 0.41 14.04 -3.67
N LEU A 5 -0.54 13.19 -3.30
CA LEU A 5 -0.27 11.78 -3.12
C LEU A 5 0.15 11.11 -4.44
N LEU A 6 -0.49 11.45 -5.55
CA LEU A 6 -0.13 10.90 -6.86
C LEU A 6 1.29 11.30 -7.26
N ILE A 7 1.72 12.52 -6.96
CA ILE A 7 3.11 12.96 -7.13
C ILE A 7 4.05 12.13 -6.26
N VAL A 8 3.73 11.95 -4.96
CA VAL A 8 4.54 11.16 -4.02
C VAL A 8 4.65 9.69 -4.41
N LEU A 9 3.54 9.05 -4.81
CA LEU A 9 3.55 7.67 -5.29
C LEU A 9 4.31 7.56 -6.62
N GLY A 10 4.16 8.55 -7.51
CA GLY A 10 4.92 8.66 -8.75
C GLY A 10 6.43 8.75 -8.49
N GLU A 11 6.87 9.54 -7.51
CA GLU A 11 8.27 9.58 -7.07
C GLU A 11 8.78 8.20 -6.63
N GLY A 12 7.97 7.45 -5.87
CA GLY A 12 8.29 6.07 -5.48
C GLY A 12 8.46 5.15 -6.69
N PHE A 13 7.60 5.26 -7.69
CA PHE A 13 7.74 4.52 -8.95
C PHE A 13 8.99 4.93 -9.74
N PHE A 14 9.28 6.23 -9.85
CA PHE A 14 10.50 6.69 -10.52
C PHE A 14 11.77 6.19 -9.83
N LYS A 15 11.78 6.05 -8.49
CA LYS A 15 12.91 5.42 -7.78
C LYS A 15 13.14 3.96 -8.19
N LEU A 16 12.09 3.18 -8.44
CA LEU A 16 12.22 1.83 -9.01
C LEU A 16 12.90 1.87 -10.39
N VAL A 17 12.45 2.78 -11.26
CA VAL A 17 13.00 2.93 -12.63
C VAL A 17 14.45 3.39 -12.59
N ILE A 18 14.79 4.37 -11.76
CA ILE A 18 16.17 4.85 -11.58
C ILE A 18 17.05 3.73 -11.04
N THR A 19 16.59 2.97 -10.03
CA THR A 19 17.37 1.85 -9.48
C THR A 19 17.61 0.76 -10.51
N LEU A 20 16.62 0.49 -11.37
CA LEU A 20 16.77 -0.46 -12.49
C LEU A 20 17.78 0.05 -13.52
N SER A 21 17.74 1.35 -13.84
CA SER A 21 18.71 2.00 -14.72
C SER A 21 20.14 1.91 -14.17
N GLU A 22 20.33 2.19 -12.88
CA GLU A 22 21.63 2.08 -12.19
C GLU A 22 22.17 0.65 -12.16
N LYS A 23 21.29 -0.36 -12.02
CA LYS A 23 21.69 -1.77 -12.04
C LYS A 23 22.22 -2.20 -13.41
N GLY A 24 21.70 -1.61 -14.48
CA GLY A 24 22.12 -1.83 -15.86
C GLY A 24 21.47 -3.06 -16.50
N ILE A 25 21.04 -2.92 -17.76
CA ILE A 25 20.27 -3.93 -18.51
C ILE A 25 20.99 -5.29 -18.60
N TYR A 26 22.33 -5.28 -18.63
CA TYR A 26 23.18 -6.47 -18.73
C TYR A 26 23.24 -7.31 -17.43
N LYS A 27 22.71 -6.80 -16.31
CA LYS A 27 22.59 -7.52 -15.02
C LYS A 27 21.15 -7.80 -14.63
N VAL A 28 20.19 -7.55 -15.52
CA VAL A 28 18.78 -7.83 -15.28
C VAL A 28 18.52 -9.29 -15.65
N ASP A 29 18.43 -10.14 -14.62
CA ASP A 29 17.88 -11.47 -14.76
C ASP A 29 16.35 -11.45 -14.55
N PRO A 30 15.61 -12.52 -14.93
CA PRO A 30 14.15 -12.55 -14.81
C PRO A 30 13.60 -12.26 -13.40
N SER A 31 14.37 -12.56 -12.34
CA SER A 31 13.93 -12.27 -10.96
C SER A 31 13.85 -10.77 -10.68
N VAL A 32 14.76 -9.99 -11.27
CA VAL A 32 14.79 -8.52 -11.13
C VAL A 32 13.59 -7.90 -11.84
N LEU A 33 13.23 -8.41 -13.01
CA LEU A 33 12.05 -7.93 -13.74
C LEU A 33 10.76 -8.23 -12.96
N ALA A 34 10.64 -9.43 -12.39
CA ALA A 34 9.50 -9.80 -11.57
C ALA A 34 9.39 -8.93 -10.29
N ASN A 35 10.51 -8.66 -9.61
CA ASN A 35 10.56 -7.74 -8.46
C ASN A 35 10.20 -6.30 -8.84
N PHE A 36 10.67 -5.83 -10.00
CA PHE A 36 10.29 -4.51 -10.53
C PHE A 36 8.79 -4.43 -10.80
N MET A 37 8.21 -5.44 -11.45
CA MET A 37 6.78 -5.52 -11.71
C MET A 37 5.97 -5.59 -10.41
N PHE A 38 6.42 -6.38 -9.43
CA PHE A 38 5.81 -6.44 -8.11
C PHE A 38 5.80 -5.06 -7.43
N GLY A 39 6.93 -4.34 -7.45
CA GLY A 39 7.01 -2.98 -6.92
C GLY A 39 6.07 -2.01 -7.63
N GLY A 40 6.00 -2.04 -8.97
CA GLY A 40 5.08 -1.22 -9.75
C GLY A 40 3.61 -1.50 -9.43
N ILE A 41 3.23 -2.78 -9.35
CA ILE A 41 1.88 -3.21 -8.96
C ILE A 41 1.58 -2.76 -7.53
N ALA A 42 2.54 -2.87 -6.61
CA ALA A 42 2.35 -2.41 -5.23
C ALA A 42 2.05 -0.91 -5.14
N VAL A 43 2.78 -0.07 -5.87
CA VAL A 43 2.50 1.38 -5.94
C VAL A 43 1.12 1.64 -6.53
N PHE A 44 0.74 0.93 -7.59
CA PHE A 44 -0.58 1.05 -8.20
C PHE A 44 -1.70 0.65 -7.22
N VAL A 45 -1.55 -0.47 -6.51
CA VAL A 45 -2.50 -0.95 -5.49
C VAL A 45 -2.63 0.06 -4.35
N GLN A 46 -1.54 0.66 -3.87
CA GLN A 46 -1.61 1.75 -2.87
C GLN A 46 -2.42 2.93 -3.39
N CYS A 47 -2.16 3.36 -4.62
CA CYS A 47 -2.89 4.43 -5.28
C CYS A 47 -4.39 4.10 -5.34
N TRP A 48 -4.75 2.90 -5.80
CA TRP A 48 -6.12 2.43 -5.88
C TRP A 48 -6.80 2.49 -4.51
N ILE A 49 -6.23 1.88 -3.48
CA ILE A 49 -6.79 1.87 -2.11
C ILE A 49 -7.07 3.30 -1.64
N TYR A 50 -6.14 4.23 -1.88
CA TYR A 50 -6.36 5.63 -1.49
C TYR A 50 -7.53 6.26 -2.24
N PHE A 51 -7.57 6.16 -3.56
CA PHE A 51 -8.60 6.82 -4.37
C PHE A 51 -10.00 6.27 -4.10
N ASP A 52 -10.10 4.95 -3.90
CA ASP A 52 -11.38 4.27 -3.65
C ASP A 52 -11.96 4.65 -2.27
N PHE A 53 -11.10 4.75 -1.25
CA PHE A 53 -11.56 4.95 0.13
C PHE A 53 -11.53 6.39 0.62
N VAL A 54 -10.49 7.16 0.28
CA VAL A 54 -10.22 8.45 0.94
C VAL A 54 -10.01 9.62 -0.03
N GLY A 55 -9.53 9.39 -1.26
CA GLY A 55 -8.94 10.43 -2.10
C GLY A 55 -9.82 11.63 -2.47
N ASN A 56 -11.10 11.40 -2.71
CA ASN A 56 -12.06 12.49 -3.03
C ASN A 56 -12.97 12.86 -1.84
N GLY A 57 -12.57 12.49 -0.62
CA GLY A 57 -13.44 12.52 0.56
C GLY A 57 -13.49 13.90 1.17
N LYS A 58 -14.69 14.48 1.25
CA LYS A 58 -14.88 15.74 1.98
C LYS A 58 -14.90 15.46 3.49
N PRO A 59 -14.29 16.34 4.31
CA PRO A 59 -14.41 16.25 5.76
C PRO A 59 -15.88 16.26 6.19
N LYS A 60 -16.24 15.41 7.15
CA LYS A 60 -17.63 15.24 7.62
C LYS A 60 -18.24 16.49 8.25
N ASN A 61 -17.41 17.40 8.73
CA ASN A 61 -17.84 18.66 9.33
C ASN A 61 -16.71 19.71 9.24
N GLN A 62 -17.06 20.97 9.49
CA GLN A 62 -16.15 22.10 9.48
C GLN A 62 -15.55 22.41 10.87
N HIS A 63 -15.66 21.48 11.82
CA HIS A 63 -15.02 21.68 13.12
C HIS A 63 -13.50 21.67 12.96
N LYS A 64 -12.83 22.64 13.59
CA LYS A 64 -11.37 22.84 13.50
C LYS A 64 -10.59 21.55 13.75
N TRP A 65 -10.99 20.77 14.75
CA TRP A 65 -10.35 19.49 15.08
C TRP A 65 -10.43 18.47 13.93
N THR A 66 -11.59 18.31 13.31
CA THR A 66 -11.77 17.39 12.18
C THR A 66 -10.91 17.81 10.98
N LEU A 67 -10.86 19.11 10.68
CA LEU A 67 -10.06 19.63 9.56
C LEU A 67 -8.56 19.43 9.80
N VAL A 68 -8.07 19.76 11.00
CA VAL A 68 -6.66 19.56 11.37
C VAL A 68 -6.31 18.08 11.36
N SER A 69 -7.15 17.23 11.95
CA SER A 69 -6.94 15.78 11.96
C SER A 69 -6.96 15.18 10.55
N TRP A 70 -7.85 15.66 9.68
CA TRP A 70 -7.92 15.24 8.28
C TRP A 70 -6.65 15.62 7.52
N TRP A 71 -6.12 16.83 7.74
CA TRP A 71 -4.89 17.32 7.13
C TRP A 71 -3.66 16.54 7.60
N LEU A 72 -3.51 16.36 8.93
CA LEU A 72 -2.41 15.60 9.52
C LEU A 72 -2.42 14.13 9.08
N ALA A 73 -3.59 13.49 9.01
CA ALA A 73 -3.69 12.11 8.56
C ALA A 73 -3.26 11.95 7.09
N HIS A 74 -3.56 12.92 6.23
CA HIS A 74 -3.07 12.93 4.85
C HIS A 74 -1.55 13.12 4.75
N LEU A 75 -0.97 14.01 5.56
CA LEU A 75 0.48 14.18 5.58
C LEU A 75 1.21 12.93 6.05
N PHE A 76 0.71 12.30 7.12
CA PHE A 76 1.27 11.07 7.64
C PHE A 76 1.12 9.93 6.61
N LEU A 77 -0.02 9.85 5.91
CA LEU A 77 -0.22 8.92 4.81
C LEU A 77 0.82 9.11 3.70
N MET A 78 1.10 10.35 3.30
CA MET A 78 2.12 10.66 2.27
C MET A 78 3.52 10.27 2.74
N LEU A 79 3.88 10.53 4.00
CA LEU A 79 5.15 10.09 4.57
C LEU A 79 5.29 8.56 4.51
N CYS A 80 4.24 7.83 4.90
CA CYS A 80 4.21 6.37 4.81
C CYS A 80 4.30 5.87 3.35
N ALA A 81 3.71 6.59 2.41
CA ALA A 81 3.83 6.28 0.98
C ALA A 81 5.28 6.43 0.48
N VAL A 82 5.99 7.50 0.88
CA VAL A 82 7.42 7.68 0.59
C VAL A 82 8.24 6.52 1.17
N MET A 83 7.97 6.12 2.43
CA MET A 83 8.65 4.98 3.06
C MET A 83 8.49 3.71 2.23
N VAL A 84 7.28 3.39 1.79
CA VAL A 84 7.05 2.23 0.91
C VAL A 84 7.78 2.39 -0.42
N GLY A 85 7.72 3.56 -1.06
CA GLY A 85 8.46 3.81 -2.31
C GLY A 85 9.99 3.61 -2.16
N VAL A 86 10.58 4.06 -1.05
CA VAL A 86 12.00 3.82 -0.74
C VAL A 86 12.27 2.33 -0.51
N ALA A 87 11.39 1.64 0.22
CA ALA A 87 11.52 0.21 0.45
C ALA A 87 11.47 -0.58 -0.86
N LEU A 88 10.58 -0.23 -1.78
CA LEU A 88 10.43 -0.89 -3.07
C LEU A 88 11.66 -0.74 -3.97
N ALA A 89 12.43 0.35 -3.86
CA ALA A 89 13.73 0.46 -4.53
C ALA A 89 14.71 -0.66 -4.11
N GLY A 90 14.55 -1.22 -2.91
CA GLY A 90 15.28 -2.40 -2.43
C GLY A 90 14.96 -3.68 -3.21
N GLU A 91 13.77 -3.79 -3.82
CA GLU A 91 13.32 -4.97 -4.57
C GLU A 91 14.17 -5.24 -5.80
N VAL A 92 14.56 -4.17 -6.48
CA VAL A 92 15.44 -4.25 -7.66
C VAL A 92 16.87 -4.67 -7.26
N LYS A 93 17.26 -4.44 -5.99
CA LYS A 93 18.58 -4.81 -5.45
C LYS A 93 18.60 -6.23 -4.87
N ALA A 94 17.48 -6.71 -4.34
CA ALA A 94 17.38 -8.04 -3.72
C ALA A 94 17.28 -9.16 -4.76
N GLY A 95 17.97 -10.27 -4.53
CA GLY A 95 17.75 -11.52 -5.26
C GLY A 95 16.72 -12.39 -4.53
N PHE A 96 15.93 -13.18 -5.27
CA PHE A 96 14.84 -14.01 -4.73
C PHE A 96 15.24 -14.93 -3.57
N TRP A 97 16.43 -15.51 -3.66
CA TRP A 97 16.93 -16.50 -2.70
C TRP A 97 17.76 -15.90 -1.56
N GLN A 98 18.03 -14.60 -1.63
CA GLN A 98 18.74 -13.90 -0.57
C GLN A 98 17.73 -13.27 0.40
N PRO A 99 18.08 -13.14 1.69
CA PRO A 99 17.27 -12.38 2.62
C PRO A 99 17.07 -10.95 2.12
N TYR A 100 15.86 -10.42 2.30
CA TYR A 100 15.58 -9.04 1.93
C TYR A 100 16.45 -8.09 2.79
N PRO A 101 17.01 -7.00 2.23
CA PRO A 101 17.81 -6.08 3.02
C PRO A 101 16.99 -5.47 4.16
N LEU A 102 17.35 -5.81 5.40
CA LEU A 102 16.51 -5.55 6.59
C LEU A 102 16.14 -4.07 6.75
N LYS A 103 17.07 -3.15 6.43
CA LYS A 103 16.81 -1.70 6.48
C LYS A 103 15.64 -1.29 5.58
N TYR A 104 15.61 -1.79 4.35
CA TYR A 104 14.52 -1.51 3.41
C TYR A 104 13.23 -2.23 3.82
N GLY A 105 13.34 -3.47 4.28
CA GLY A 105 12.18 -4.27 4.69
C GLY A 105 11.45 -3.70 5.90
N VAL A 106 12.17 -3.22 6.91
CA VAL A 106 11.59 -2.52 8.08
C VAL A 106 10.87 -1.25 7.63
N ILE A 107 11.51 -0.44 6.78
CA ILE A 107 10.89 0.79 6.24
C ILE A 107 9.61 0.46 5.47
N GLY A 108 9.61 -0.60 4.66
CA GLY A 108 8.45 -1.02 3.87
C GLY A 108 7.31 -1.55 4.74
N CYS A 109 7.62 -2.32 5.78
CA CYS A 109 6.62 -2.86 6.71
C CYS A 109 5.99 -1.77 7.58
N VAL A 110 6.83 -0.89 8.17
CA VAL A 110 6.35 0.25 8.98
C VAL A 110 5.60 1.25 8.10
N GLY A 111 6.11 1.51 6.90
CA GLY A 111 5.45 2.35 5.90
C GLY A 111 4.07 1.81 5.53
N LEU A 112 3.95 0.52 5.22
CA LEU A 112 2.65 -0.08 4.89
C LEU A 112 1.68 -0.05 6.09
N ALA A 113 2.14 -0.43 7.28
CA ALA A 113 1.32 -0.38 8.49
C ALA A 113 0.80 1.03 8.77
N GLY A 114 1.68 2.04 8.73
CA GLY A 114 1.32 3.44 8.91
C GLY A 114 0.38 3.95 7.82
N TYR A 115 0.57 3.52 6.57
CA TYR A 115 -0.31 3.86 5.45
C TYR A 115 -1.74 3.35 5.69
N LEU A 116 -1.89 2.09 6.08
CA LEU A 116 -3.21 1.48 6.36
C LEU A 116 -3.91 2.11 7.57
N LEU A 117 -3.17 2.43 8.63
CA LEU A 117 -3.70 3.15 9.78
C LEU A 117 -4.12 4.58 9.42
N SER A 118 -3.34 5.27 8.58
CA SER A 118 -3.69 6.61 8.10
C SER A 118 -4.95 6.61 7.25
N LEU A 119 -5.15 5.59 6.42
CA LEU A 119 -6.39 5.41 5.68
C LEU A 119 -7.60 5.26 6.61
N LEU A 120 -7.46 4.48 7.70
CA LEU A 120 -8.52 4.35 8.70
C LEU A 120 -8.77 5.69 9.39
N TRP A 121 -7.72 6.41 9.75
CA TRP A 121 -7.82 7.72 10.38
C TRP A 121 -8.56 8.72 9.47
N ILE A 122 -8.20 8.81 8.19
CA ILE A 122 -8.89 9.70 7.23
C ILE A 122 -10.36 9.28 7.09
N GLN A 123 -10.65 7.98 6.99
CA GLN A 123 -12.02 7.47 6.89
C GLN A 123 -12.92 7.92 8.04
N LEU A 124 -12.40 8.01 9.26
CA LEU A 124 -13.15 8.48 10.44
C LEU A 124 -13.47 9.99 10.39
N MET A 125 -12.78 10.74 9.52
CA MET A 125 -12.89 12.19 9.40
C MET A 125 -13.67 12.65 8.16
N ILE A 126 -13.94 11.76 7.20
CA ILE A 126 -14.69 12.06 5.97
C ILE A 126 -16.14 11.60 6.03
N GLU A 127 -16.97 12.10 5.12
CA GLU A 127 -18.35 11.64 4.93
C GLU A 127 -18.42 10.16 4.52
N HIS A 128 -19.54 9.51 4.84
CA HIS A 128 -19.75 8.11 4.50
C HIS A 128 -19.89 7.94 2.97
N ARG A 129 -19.21 6.95 2.40
CA ARG A 129 -19.19 6.67 0.97
C ARG A 129 -19.56 5.24 0.68
N VAL A 130 -20.02 4.97 -0.54
CA VAL A 130 -20.39 3.62 -1.00
C VAL A 130 -19.24 2.63 -0.81
N ALA A 131 -18.00 3.02 -1.10
CA ALA A 131 -16.82 2.17 -0.86
C ALA A 131 -16.62 1.80 0.63
N HIS A 132 -17.10 2.61 1.58
CA HIS A 132 -17.08 2.28 3.01
C HIS A 132 -18.04 1.13 3.36
N ARG A 133 -19.05 0.85 2.54
CA ARG A 133 -19.96 -0.31 2.73
C ARG A 133 -19.22 -1.64 2.59
N PHE A 134 -18.14 -1.65 1.80
CA PHE A 134 -17.37 -2.87 1.48
C PHE A 134 -16.00 -2.91 2.16
N ALA A 135 -15.46 -1.76 2.59
CA ALA A 135 -14.24 -1.70 3.39
C ALA A 135 -14.48 -2.02 4.87
N THR A 136 -13.92 -3.14 5.33
CA THR A 136 -13.90 -3.51 6.74
C THR A 136 -12.59 -3.13 7.43
N ALA A 137 -12.69 -2.39 8.54
CA ALA A 137 -11.54 -2.08 9.42
C ALA A 137 -10.77 -3.34 9.88
N LYS A 138 -11.45 -4.49 10.00
CA LYS A 138 -10.83 -5.79 10.32
C LYS A 138 -9.78 -6.21 9.30
N VAL A 139 -10.04 -6.04 8.00
CA VAL A 139 -9.09 -6.40 6.92
C VAL A 139 -7.89 -5.48 6.93
N ARG A 140 -8.09 -4.21 7.26
CA ARG A 140 -6.97 -3.26 7.46
C ARG A 140 -6.09 -3.65 8.62
N MET A 141 -6.68 -4.00 9.76
CA MET A 141 -5.92 -4.48 10.91
C MET A 141 -5.18 -5.78 10.61
N PHE A 142 -5.76 -6.68 9.82
CA PHE A 142 -5.05 -7.85 9.32
C PHE A 142 -3.81 -7.45 8.51
N GLY A 143 -3.93 -6.52 7.56
CA GLY A 143 -2.79 -6.02 6.79
C GLY A 143 -1.71 -5.35 7.65
N VAL A 144 -2.12 -4.54 8.63
CA VAL A 144 -1.20 -3.91 9.60
C VAL A 144 -0.42 -4.96 10.40
N ILE A 145 -1.12 -5.93 10.98
CA ILE A 145 -0.51 -7.00 11.78
C ILE A 145 0.44 -7.83 10.91
N LEU A 146 0.00 -8.22 9.71
CA LEU A 146 0.80 -9.03 8.81
C LEU A 146 2.07 -8.30 8.37
N ALA A 147 1.99 -7.00 8.06
CA ALA A 147 3.16 -6.19 7.74
C ALA A 147 4.14 -6.13 8.91
N LEU A 148 3.66 -5.92 10.15
CA LEU A 148 4.52 -5.85 11.32
C LEU A 148 5.14 -7.20 11.70
N VAL A 149 4.38 -8.30 11.58
CA VAL A 149 4.87 -9.67 11.80
C VAL A 149 5.89 -10.09 10.75
N THR A 150 5.85 -9.50 9.55
CA THR A 150 6.86 -9.75 8.51
C THR A 150 8.25 -9.29 8.95
N ILE A 151 8.37 -8.23 9.76
CA ILE A 151 9.66 -7.67 10.21
C ILE A 151 10.58 -8.71 10.86
N PRO A 152 10.18 -9.43 11.92
CA PRO A 152 11.03 -10.46 12.53
C PRO A 152 11.28 -11.67 11.63
N ILE A 153 10.47 -11.88 10.58
CA ILE A 153 10.60 -13.01 9.66
C ILE A 153 11.64 -12.74 8.55
N LEU A 154 11.75 -11.48 8.09
CA LEU A 154 12.63 -11.06 6.98
C LEU A 154 14.10 -11.54 7.06
N PRO A 155 14.79 -11.54 8.23
CA PRO A 155 16.17 -12.03 8.30
C PRO A 155 16.31 -13.53 8.06
N HIS A 156 15.23 -14.28 8.23
CA HIS A 156 15.24 -15.75 8.28
C HIS A 156 14.69 -16.40 7.01
N VAL A 157 14.09 -15.63 6.11
CA VAL A 157 13.46 -16.15 4.90
C VAL A 157 14.02 -15.49 3.64
N PRO A 158 13.94 -16.19 2.48
CA PRO A 158 14.20 -15.57 1.19
C PRO A 158 13.30 -14.36 0.94
N SER A 159 13.81 -13.38 0.19
CA SER A 159 13.06 -12.16 -0.17
C SER A 159 11.70 -12.48 -0.82
N LEU A 160 11.62 -13.55 -1.61
CA LEU A 160 10.35 -14.03 -2.17
C LEU A 160 9.27 -14.25 -1.10
N ILE A 161 9.60 -14.89 0.01
CA ILE A 161 8.65 -15.16 1.10
C ILE A 161 8.27 -13.86 1.81
N GLY A 162 9.26 -12.99 2.06
CA GLY A 162 9.01 -11.66 2.64
C GLY A 162 8.06 -10.83 1.79
N ASN A 163 8.27 -10.83 0.48
CA ASN A 163 7.45 -10.10 -0.49
C ASN A 163 6.05 -10.69 -0.63
N LEU A 164 5.90 -12.01 -0.54
CA LEU A 164 4.60 -12.65 -0.51
C LEU A 164 3.80 -12.27 0.74
N LEU A 165 4.44 -12.26 1.92
CA LEU A 165 3.78 -11.85 3.17
C LEU A 165 3.37 -10.38 3.12
N TRP A 166 4.30 -9.49 2.75
CA TRP A 166 4.04 -8.06 2.63
C TRP A 166 3.03 -7.74 1.52
N GLY A 167 3.15 -8.41 0.37
CA GLY A 167 2.23 -8.29 -0.76
C GLY A 167 0.83 -8.77 -0.41
N THR A 168 0.70 -9.85 0.37
CA THR A 168 -0.60 -10.31 0.90
C THR A 168 -1.22 -9.27 1.83
N ALA A 169 -0.41 -8.62 2.68
CA ALA A 169 -0.88 -7.55 3.56
C ALA A 169 -1.47 -6.37 2.77
N LEU A 170 -0.86 -6.02 1.63
CA LEU A 170 -1.32 -4.96 0.74
C LEU A 170 -2.52 -5.37 -0.13
N ILE A 171 -2.41 -6.50 -0.85
CA ILE A 171 -3.42 -6.95 -1.82
C ILE A 171 -4.73 -7.35 -1.14
N SER A 172 -4.68 -7.90 0.08
CA SER A 172 -5.88 -8.20 0.86
C SER A 172 -6.80 -7.00 1.06
N GLN A 173 -6.26 -5.77 1.02
CA GLN A 173 -7.02 -4.54 1.17
C GLN A 173 -7.91 -4.20 -0.03
N ILE A 174 -7.61 -4.75 -1.21
CA ILE A 174 -8.44 -4.61 -2.42
C ILE A 174 -9.22 -5.90 -2.68
N ALA A 175 -8.54 -7.05 -2.61
CA ALA A 175 -9.14 -8.33 -2.96
C ALA A 175 -10.43 -8.59 -2.17
N TYR A 176 -10.41 -8.37 -0.86
CA TYR A 176 -11.58 -8.62 -0.02
C TYR A 176 -12.77 -7.66 -0.32
N PRO A 177 -12.60 -6.31 -0.36
CA PRO A 177 -13.68 -5.41 -0.75
C PRO A 177 -14.24 -5.68 -2.15
N VAL A 178 -13.39 -5.98 -3.14
CA VAL A 178 -13.82 -6.27 -4.52
C VAL A 178 -14.64 -7.55 -4.58
N THR A 179 -14.18 -8.63 -3.95
CA THR A 179 -14.93 -9.89 -3.89
C THR A 179 -16.28 -9.70 -3.20
N ARG A 180 -16.33 -8.94 -2.09
CA ARG A 180 -17.59 -8.62 -1.39
C ARG A 180 -18.53 -7.78 -2.25
N ALA A 181 -18.01 -6.79 -2.97
CA ALA A 181 -18.81 -5.98 -3.88
C ALA A 181 -19.40 -6.82 -5.01
N TYR A 182 -18.60 -7.68 -5.64
CA TYR A 182 -19.05 -8.58 -6.72
C TYR A 182 -20.18 -9.50 -6.27
N PHE A 183 -20.04 -10.19 -5.13
CA PHE A 183 -21.09 -11.07 -4.61
C PHE A 183 -22.37 -10.31 -4.23
N THR A 184 -22.23 -9.10 -3.69
CA THR A 184 -23.41 -8.30 -3.30
C THR A 184 -24.17 -7.85 -4.54
N LEU A 185 -23.48 -7.33 -5.55
CA LEU A 185 -24.09 -6.87 -6.80
C LEU A 185 -24.69 -8.02 -7.61
N SER A 186 -24.00 -9.15 -7.71
CA SER A 186 -24.53 -10.34 -8.40
C SER A 186 -25.78 -10.90 -7.74
N ASN A 187 -25.87 -10.85 -6.40
CA ASN A 187 -27.09 -11.25 -5.68
C ASN A 187 -28.22 -10.23 -5.81
N GLU A 188 -27.91 -8.94 -5.93
CA GLU A 188 -28.91 -7.88 -6.18
C GLU A 188 -29.47 -8.00 -7.60
N GLU A 189 -28.63 -8.30 -8.60
CA GLU A 189 -29.05 -8.56 -9.99
C GLU A 189 -29.88 -9.84 -10.15
N ALA A 190 -29.54 -10.92 -9.42
CA ALA A 190 -30.29 -12.18 -9.49
C ALA A 190 -31.68 -12.13 -8.83
N ASN A 191 -31.94 -11.11 -7.99
CA ASN A 191 -33.22 -10.90 -7.31
C ASN A 191 -34.03 -9.73 -7.92
N SER A 192 -33.54 -9.14 -9.03
CA SER A 192 -34.22 -8.12 -9.83
C SER A 192 -34.99 -8.75 -10.99
#